data_AF-A0A258RU72-F1
#
_entry.id   AF-A0A258RU72-F1
#
_cell.length_a   1.000
_cell.length_b   1.000
_cell.length_c   1.000
_cell.angle_alpha   90.00
_cell.angle_beta   90.00
_cell.angle_gamma   90.00
#
_symmetry.space_group_name_H-M   'P 1'
#
loop_
_entity.id
_entity.type
_entity.pdbx_description
1 polymer ?
#
loop_
_entity_poly.entity_id
_entity_poly.type
_entity_poly.pdbx_seq_one_letter_code
_entity_poly.pdbx_strand_id
1 'polypeptide(L)' 'MKRKDLASVTPPDPDQIMIAGIAPVSMGERLGWLAAQPMQPRREQRPLDVGFWDPMRDQLEMF' A
#
# COMPACT_ATOMS: atom_id res chain seq x y z
N MET A 1 -0.01 -28.76 32.03
CA MET A 1 0.79 -28.54 30.81
C MET A 1 -0.10 -27.87 29.78
N LYS A 2 0.04 -26.56 29.54
CA LYS A 2 -0.75 -25.87 28.49
C LYS A 2 -0.12 -26.19 27.13
N ARG A 3 -0.90 -26.79 26.22
CA ARG A 3 -0.47 -27.02 24.84
C ARG A 3 -0.27 -25.65 24.18
N LYS A 4 0.91 -25.44 23.59
CA LYS A 4 1.19 -24.29 22.72
C LYS A 4 0.35 -24.50 21.47
N ASP A 5 -0.58 -23.59 21.18
CA ASP A 5 -1.36 -23.67 19.94
C ASP A 5 -0.40 -23.64 18.74
N LEU A 6 -0.55 -24.63 17.86
CA LEU A 6 0.23 -24.74 16.64
C LEU A 6 -0.09 -23.54 15.74
N ALA A 7 0.93 -23.00 15.07
CA ALA A 7 0.76 -21.91 14.14
C ALA A 7 -0.27 -22.30 13.08
N SER A 8 -1.45 -21.68 13.15
CA SER A 8 -2.51 -21.83 12.17
C SER A 8 -2.00 -21.31 10.82
N VAL A 9 -2.01 -22.16 9.81
CA VAL A 9 -1.73 -21.75 8.43
C VAL A 9 -2.87 -20.82 8.02
N THR A 10 -2.55 -19.54 7.81
CA THR A 10 -3.52 -18.57 7.30
C THR A 10 -4.10 -19.11 5.99
N PRO A 11 -5.44 -19.17 5.84
CA PRO A 11 -6.04 -19.61 4.60
C PRO A 11 -5.62 -18.69 3.44
N PRO A 12 -5.51 -19.23 2.21
CA PRO A 12 -5.20 -18.43 1.04
C PRO A 12 -6.24 -17.30 0.89
N ASP A 13 -5.74 -16.12 0.51
CA ASP A 13 -6.54 -14.93 0.27
C ASP A 13 -7.61 -15.24 -0.80
N PRO A 14 -8.91 -15.03 -0.52
CA PRO A 14 -9.99 -15.38 -1.47
C PRO A 14 -9.88 -14.61 -2.80
N ASP A 15 -9.21 -13.46 -2.81
CA ASP A 15 -8.99 -12.65 -4.01
C ASP A 15 -7.71 -13.03 -4.77
N GLN A 16 -6.94 -14.00 -4.27
CA GLN A 16 -5.71 -14.45 -4.90
C GLN A 16 -6.01 -15.43 -6.04
N ILE A 17 -5.85 -14.94 -7.28
CA ILE A 17 -5.95 -15.77 -8.47
C ILE A 17 -4.68 -16.63 -8.60
N MET A 18 -4.86 -17.96 -8.65
CA MET A 18 -3.77 -18.92 -8.85
C MET A 18 -3.57 -19.18 -10.35
N ILE A 19 -2.39 -18.87 -10.87
CA ILE A 19 -2.01 -19.12 -12.27
C ILE A 19 -0.92 -20.19 -12.29
N ALA A 20 -1.04 -21.17 -13.20
CA ALA A 20 -0.06 -22.25 -13.31
C ALA A 20 1.35 -21.70 -13.59
N GLY A 21 2.34 -22.16 -12.83
CA GLY A 21 3.74 -21.73 -12.95
C GLY A 21 4.06 -20.40 -12.25
N ILE A 22 3.08 -19.71 -11.65
CA ILE A 22 3.29 -18.48 -10.88
C ILE A 22 3.18 -18.80 -9.40
N ALA A 23 4.24 -18.49 -8.64
CA ALA A 23 4.22 -18.63 -7.19
C ALA A 23 3.29 -17.56 -6.56
N PRO A 24 2.40 -17.94 -5.62
CA PRO A 24 1.56 -16.99 -4.92
C PRO A 24 2.38 -16.04 -4.04
N VAL A 25 2.04 -14.76 -4.04
CA VAL A 25 2.63 -13.78 -3.12
C VAL A 25 2.25 -14.12 -1.69
N SER A 26 3.24 -14.39 -0.86
CA SER A 26 3.09 -14.70 0.56
C SER A 26 2.74 -13.47 1.38
N MET A 27 2.16 -13.70 2.57
CA MET A 27 1.87 -12.60 3.51
C MET A 27 3.15 -11.83 3.90
N GLY A 28 4.28 -12.52 4.09
CA GLY A 28 5.55 -11.89 4.43
C GLY A 28 6.05 -10.94 3.34
N GLU A 29 5.94 -11.34 2.07
CA GLU A 29 6.28 -10.48 0.94
C GLU A 29 5.37 -9.25 0.86
N ARG A 30 4.06 -9.41 1.06
CA ARG A 30 3.11 -8.29 1.10
C ARG A 30 3.46 -7.28 2.20
N LEU A 31 3.78 -7.78 3.40
CA LEU A 31 4.18 -6.93 4.53
C LEU A 31 5.51 -6.24 4.27
N GLY A 32 6.48 -6.94 3.68
CA GLY A 32 7.76 -6.35 3.27
C GLY A 32 7.57 -5.23 2.25
N TRP A 33 6.69 -5.43 1.27
CA TRP A 33 6.32 -4.41 0.28
C TRP A 33 5.67 -3.19 0.94
N LEU A 34 4.70 -3.38 1.85
CA LEU A 34 4.05 -2.28 2.56
C LEU A 34 5.03 -1.50 3.44
N ALA A 35 5.97 -2.17 4.11
CA ALA A 35 6.99 -1.53 4.93
C ALA A 35 7.99 -0.70 4.10
N ALA A 36 8.24 -1.10 2.85
CA ALA A 36 9.11 -0.36 1.93
C ALA A 36 8.40 0.82 1.24
N GLN A 37 7.06 0.90 1.31
CA GLN A 37 6.31 2.01 0.75
C GLN A 37 6.37 3.25 1.66
N PRO A 38 6.21 4.46 1.10
CA PRO A 38 5.97 5.66 1.89
C PRO A 38 4.78 5.46 2.85
N MET A 39 4.77 6.22 3.95
CA MET A 39 3.63 6.20 4.85
C MET A 39 2.34 6.52 4.09
N GLN A 40 1.38 5.61 4.17
CA GLN A 40 0.08 5.78 3.55
C GLN A 40 -0.65 6.97 4.17
N PRO A 41 -1.40 7.75 3.38
CA PRO A 41 -2.11 8.92 3.87
C PRO A 41 -3.17 8.52 4.90
N ARG A 42 -3.25 9.26 6.01
CA ARG A 42 -4.24 9.02 7.08
C ARG A 42 -5.65 9.44 6.71
N ARG A 43 -5.81 10.19 5.62
CA ARG A 43 -7.06 10.73 5.09
C ARG A 43 -7.02 10.63 3.57
N GLU A 44 -8.16 10.42 2.94
CA GLU A 44 -8.29 10.50 1.48
C GLU A 44 -7.65 11.79 0.96
N GLN A 45 -6.66 11.63 0.08
CA GLN A 45 -6.10 12.75 -0.66
C GLN A 45 -7.14 13.15 -1.69
N ARG A 46 -7.76 14.31 -1.49
CA ARG A 46 -8.59 14.91 -2.53
C ARG A 46 -7.68 15.21 -3.72
N PRO A 47 -8.15 15.00 -4.97
CA PRO A 47 -7.47 15.56 -6.13
C PRO A 47 -7.15 17.02 -5.81
N LEU A 48 -5.90 17.40 -6.03
CA LEU A 48 -5.52 18.80 -5.87
C LEU A 48 -6.44 19.56 -6.85
N ASP A 49 -7.39 20.34 -6.34
CA ASP A 49 -8.18 21.29 -7.15
C ASP A 49 -7.32 22.50 -7.52
N VAL A 50 -6.02 22.24 -7.73
CA VAL A 50 -5.10 23.16 -8.36
C VAL A 50 -5.31 22.84 -9.82
N GLY A 51 -6.31 23.49 -10.39
CA GLY A 51 -6.48 23.56 -11.83
C GLY A 51 -5.10 23.78 -12.45
N PHE A 52 -4.85 23.09 -13.55
CA PHE A 52 -3.67 23.24 -14.41
C PHE A 52 -3.34 24.72 -14.76
N TRP A 53 -4.27 25.65 -14.47
CA TRP A 53 -4.08 27.08 -14.37
C TRP A 53 -4.08 27.55 -12.90
N ASP A 54 -2.89 27.74 -12.34
CA ASP A 54 -2.72 28.62 -11.19
C ASP A 54 -2.19 29.98 -11.69
N PRO A 55 -2.98 31.07 -11.65
CA PRO A 55 -2.46 32.40 -11.97
C PRO A 55 -1.44 32.91 -10.95
N MET A 56 -1.25 32.23 -9.81
CA MET A 56 -0.22 32.54 -8.80
C MET A 56 1.14 31.92 -9.11
N ARG A 57 1.31 31.19 -10.23
CA ARG A 57 2.61 30.63 -10.65
C ARG A 57 3.68 31.70 -10.89
N ASP A 58 3.25 32.94 -11.17
CA ASP A 58 4.14 34.09 -11.35
C ASP A 58 4.51 34.78 -10.02
N GLN A 59 4.03 34.30 -8.85
CA GLN A 59 4.33 34.89 -7.54
C GLN A 59 5.60 34.35 -6.88
N LEU A 60 6.56 33.82 -7.65
CA LEU A 60 7.94 33.82 -7.21
C LEU A 60 8.47 35.25 -7.36
N GLU A 61 8.08 36.14 -6.44
CA GLU A 61 8.84 37.37 -6.22
C GLU A 61 10.25 36.94 -5.78
N MET A 62 11.21 37.11 -6.69
CA MET A 62 12.63 37.04 -6.36
C MET A 62 12.94 38.16 -5.37
N PHE A 63 12.93 37.84 -4.08
CA PHE A 63 13.67 38.55 -3.04
C PHE A 63 14.46 37.54 -2.21
#